data_AF-A0A935MZI7-F1
#
_entry.id   AF-A0A935MZI7-F1
#
_cell.length_a   1.000
_cell.length_b   1.000
_cell.length_c   1.000
_cell.angle_alpha   90.00
_cell.angle_beta   90.00
_cell.angle_gamma   90.00
#
_symmetry.space_group_name_H-M   'P 1'
#
loop_
_entity.id
_entity.type
_entity.pdbx_description
1 polymer ?
#
loop_
_entity_poly.entity_id
_entity_poly.type
_entity_poly.pdbx_seq_one_letter_code
_entity_poly.pdbx_strand_id
1 'polypeptide(L)'
;MILFTIGSLLSGIAPSTITLLLFRILQGVGSSFIFSSSTALLVSVYPQSDRGKVLGINTAAVYIGLSSGPFLGGIITHNLTWRGIFFINALLE
;
A
#
# COMPACT_ATOMS: atom_id res chain seq x y z
N MET A 1 3.70 7.89 3.23
CA MET A 1 2.52 8.51 2.58
C MET A 1 2.95 9.37 1.39
N ILE A 2 3.44 10.60 1.54
CA ILE A 2 3.74 11.50 0.39
C ILE A 2 4.55 10.83 -0.74
N LEU A 3 5.65 10.15 -0.42
CA LEU A 3 6.48 9.48 -1.44
C LEU A 3 5.74 8.35 -2.17
N PHE A 4 4.91 7.61 -1.43
CA PHE A 4 4.09 6.52 -1.97
C PHE A 4 3.00 7.09 -2.88
N THR A 5 2.28 8.12 -2.42
CA THR A 5 1.24 8.83 -3.17
C THR A 5 1.79 9.39 -4.49
N ILE A 6 2.93 10.09 -4.45
CA ILE A 6 3.59 10.60 -5.65
C ILE A 6 4.01 9.46 -6.59
N GLY A 7 4.66 8.42 -6.07
CA GLY A 7 5.05 7.25 -6.86
C GLY A 7 3.85 6.56 -7.52
N SER A 8 2.69 6.55 -6.85
CA SER A 8 1.44 6.00 -7.39
C SER A 8 0.86 6.86 -8.51
N LEU A 9 0.76 8.16 -8.33
CA LEU A 9 0.31 9.07 -9.39
C LEU A 9 1.21 8.96 -10.64
N LEU A 10 2.52 8.97 -10.44
CA LEU A 10 3.51 8.83 -11.51
C LEU A 10 3.37 7.50 -12.25
N SER A 11 3.10 6.41 -11.53
CA SER A 11 2.86 5.09 -12.12
C SER A 11 1.59 5.05 -12.98
N GLY A 12 0.52 5.75 -12.59
CA GLY A 12 -0.72 5.83 -13.37
C GLY A 12 -0.55 6.53 -14.73
N ILE A 13 0.35 7.51 -14.80
CA ILE A 13 0.65 8.27 -16.03
C ILE A 13 1.87 7.77 -16.79
N ALA A 14 2.52 6.68 -16.34
CA ALA A 14 3.77 6.21 -16.93
C ALA A 14 3.63 5.90 -18.45
N PRO A 15 4.52 6.44 -19.31
CA PRO A 15 4.45 6.25 -20.76
C PRO A 15 5.11 4.95 -21.23
N SER A 16 5.99 4.34 -20.42
CA SER A 16 6.72 3.13 -20.77
C SER A 16 6.87 2.18 -19.57
N THR A 17 7.13 0.90 -19.84
CA THR A 17 7.35 -0.13 -18.82
C THR A 17 8.56 0.17 -17.93
N ILE A 18 9.63 0.72 -18.50
CA ILE A 18 10.85 1.07 -17.75
C ILE A 18 10.54 2.21 -16.77
N THR A 19 9.84 3.25 -17.24
CA THR A 19 9.43 4.37 -16.39
C THR A 19 8.48 3.92 -15.28
N LEU A 20 7.55 3.00 -15.58
CA LEU A 20 6.67 2.40 -14.59
C LEU A 20 7.46 1.65 -13.50
N LEU A 21 8.47 0.88 -13.88
CA LEU A 21 9.32 0.13 -12.94
C LEU A 21 10.08 1.09 -12.01
N LEU A 22 10.64 2.18 -12.54
CA LEU A 22 11.31 3.21 -11.74
C LEU A 22 10.37 3.84 -10.70
N PHE A 23 9.14 4.14 -11.09
CA PHE A 23 8.14 4.67 -10.15
C PHE A 23 7.67 3.64 -9.13
N ARG A 24 7.62 2.35 -9.49
CA ARG A 24 7.38 1.25 -8.54
C ARG A 24 8.49 1.12 -7.50
N ILE A 25 9.75 1.36 -7.87
CA ILE A 25 10.86 1.40 -6.92
C ILE A 25 10.64 2.55 -5.92
N LEU A 26 10.30 3.74 -6.41
CA LEU A 26 10.00 4.90 -5.57
C LEU A 26 8.85 4.61 -4.59
N GLN A 27 7.79 3.98 -5.08
CA GLN A 27 6.64 3.58 -4.29
C GLN A 27 7.01 2.53 -3.24
N GLY A 28 7.88 1.56 -3.57
CA GLY A 28 8.40 0.56 -2.65
C GLY A 28 9.20 1.19 -1.49
N VAL A 29 10.03 2.19 -1.78
CA VAL A 29 10.73 2.97 -0.76
C VAL A 29 9.74 3.69 0.16
N GLY A 30 8.68 4.30 -0.41
CA GLY A 30 7.61 4.91 0.38
C GLY A 30 6.89 3.93 1.30
N SER A 31 6.64 2.71 0.83
CA SER A 31 5.91 1.66 1.57
C SER A 31 6.73 1.09 2.74
N SER A 32 8.05 0.93 2.58
CA SER A 32 8.90 0.37 3.64
C SER A 32 8.91 1.23 4.90
N PHE A 33 8.88 2.56 4.74
CA PHE A 33 8.75 3.49 5.87
C PHE A 33 7.42 3.32 6.63
N ILE A 34 6.32 3.05 5.92
CA ILE A 34 4.99 2.90 6.52
C ILE A 34 4.93 1.62 7.36
N PHE A 35 5.32 0.49 6.79
CA PHE A 35 5.29 -0.79 7.51
C PHE A 35 6.22 -0.80 8.73
N SER A 36 7.41 -0.19 8.60
CA SER A 36 8.39 -0.13 9.69
C SER A 36 7.92 0.76 10.84
N SER A 37 7.39 1.95 10.52
CA SER A 37 6.91 2.90 11.53
C SER A 37 5.62 2.43 12.22
N SER A 38 4.69 1.83 11.48
CA SER A 38 3.42 1.32 12.05
C SER A 38 3.67 0.27 13.13
N THR A 39 4.50 -0.74 12.82
CA THR A 39 4.81 -1.82 13.78
C THR A 39 5.56 -1.28 15.00
N ALA A 40 6.51 -0.36 14.80
CA ALA A 40 7.27 0.25 15.89
C ALA A 40 6.36 1.09 16.82
N LEU A 41 5.39 1.81 16.25
CA LEU A 41 4.44 2.63 17.01
C LEU A 41 3.48 1.78 17.85
N LEU A 42 3.01 0.65 17.32
CA LEU A 42 2.18 -0.28 18.10
C LEU A 42 2.96 -0.86 19.29
N VAL A 43 4.24 -1.17 19.11
CA VAL A 43 5.09 -1.72 20.19
C VAL A 43 5.44 -0.66 21.24
N SER A 44 5.55 0.62 20.86
CA SER A 44 5.89 1.71 21.79
C SER A 44 4.71 2.19 22.63
N VAL A 45 3.48 2.14 22.09
CA VAL A 45 2.27 2.61 22.78
C VAL A 45 1.66 1.53 23.68
N TYR A 46 1.76 0.24 23.30
CA TYR A 46 1.12 -0.85 24.03
C TYR A 46 2.08 -1.63 24.95
N PRO A 47 1.63 -2.00 26.17
CA PRO A 47 2.41 -2.80 27.10
C PRO A 47 2.65 -4.22 26.55
N GLN A 48 3.71 -4.87 27.03
CA GLN A 48 4.22 -6.13 26.46
C GLN A 48 3.19 -7.27 26.45
N SER A 49 2.23 -7.28 27.38
CA SER A 49 1.11 -8.23 27.45
C SER A 49 0.14 -8.12 26.28
N ASP A 50 -0.08 -6.91 25.75
CA ASP A 50 -1.07 -6.66 24.69
C ASP A 50 -0.47 -6.66 23.29
N ARG A 51 0.87 -6.60 23.16
CA ARG A 51 1.57 -6.55 21.86
C ARG A 51 1.18 -7.70 20.94
N GLY A 52 1.05 -8.92 21.46
CA GLY A 52 0.63 -10.08 20.65
C GLY A 52 -0.76 -9.89 20.03
N LYS A 53 -1.72 -9.38 20.81
CA LYS A 53 -3.08 -9.10 20.35
C LYS A 53 -3.09 -7.98 19.30
N VAL A 54 -2.39 -6.89 19.57
CA VAL A 54 -2.36 -5.71 18.70
C VAL A 54 -1.67 -6.02 17.37
N LEU A 55 -0.53 -6.73 17.41
CA LEU A 55 0.14 -7.20 16.20
C LEU A 55 -0.73 -8.21 15.43
N GLY A 56 -1.43 -9.11 16.14
CA GLY A 56 -2.38 -10.04 15.53
C GLY A 56 -3.51 -9.33 14.77
N ILE A 57 -4.10 -8.29 15.34
CA ILE A 57 -5.13 -7.46 14.67
C ILE A 57 -4.54 -6.75 13.45
N ASN A 58 -3.35 -6.16 13.57
CA ASN A 58 -2.68 -5.52 12.45
C ASN A 58 -2.44 -6.51 11.29
N THR A 59 -1.94 -7.70 11.59
CA THR A 59 -1.75 -8.77 10.60
C THR A 59 -3.07 -9.23 9.99
N ALA A 60 -4.13 -9.40 10.78
CA ALA A 60 -5.45 -9.76 10.28
C ALA A 60 -5.99 -8.71 9.29
N ALA A 61 -5.84 -7.42 9.60
CA ALA A 61 -6.22 -6.33 8.71
C ALA A 61 -5.42 -6.35 7.40
N VAL A 62 -4.12 -6.61 7.45
CA VAL A 62 -3.27 -6.78 6.26
C VAL A 62 -3.77 -7.93 5.39
N TYR A 63 -4.07 -9.10 5.96
CA TYR A 63 -4.58 -10.24 5.20
C TYR A 63 -5.95 -9.99 4.59
N ILE A 64 -6.86 -9.29 5.29
CA ILE A 64 -8.14 -8.88 4.72
C ILE A 64 -7.92 -7.96 3.51
N GLY A 65 -6.99 -7.02 3.60
CA GLY A 65 -6.59 -6.17 2.48
C GLY A 65 -6.02 -6.99 1.31
N LEU A 66 -5.11 -7.93 1.58
CA LEU A 66 -4.51 -8.79 0.56
C LEU A 66 -5.52 -9.73 -0.11
N SER A 67 -6.48 -10.26 0.63
CA SER A 67 -7.54 -11.13 0.07
C SER A 67 -8.58 -10.35 -0.73
N SER A 68 -8.94 -9.14 -0.29
CA SER A 68 -9.90 -8.29 -0.99
C SER A 68 -9.29 -7.54 -2.19
N GLY A 69 -7.97 -7.33 -2.18
CA GLY A 69 -7.24 -6.61 -3.22
C GLY A 69 -7.47 -7.13 -4.65
N PRO A 70 -7.32 -8.44 -4.96
CA PRO A 70 -7.56 -8.98 -6.29
C PRO A 70 -9.00 -8.78 -6.78
N PHE A 71 -9.98 -8.91 -5.88
CA PHE A 71 -11.39 -8.72 -6.22
C PHE A 71 -11.67 -7.27 -6.62
N LEU A 72 -11.26 -6.31 -5.79
CA LEU A 72 -11.40 -4.88 -6.07
C LEU A 72 -10.57 -4.46 -7.30
N GLY A 73 -9.34 -4.95 -7.41
CA GLY A 73 -8.45 -4.69 -8.54
C GLY A 73 -9.01 -5.22 -9.87
N GLY A 74 -9.69 -6.37 -9.84
CA GLY A 74 -10.41 -6.92 -10.99
C GLY A 74 -11.55 -6.02 -11.46
N ILE A 75 -12.39 -5.54 -10.53
CA ILE A 75 -13.48 -4.60 -10.83
C ILE A 75 -12.92 -3.29 -11.41
N ILE A 76 -11.85 -2.76 -10.84
CA ILE A 76 -11.22 -1.53 -11.33
C ILE A 76 -10.66 -1.75 -12.73
N THR A 77 -9.92 -2.82 -12.96
CA THR A 77 -9.30 -3.11 -14.26
C THR A 77 -10.35 -3.32 -15.34
N HIS A 78 -11.48 -3.94 -15.00
CA HIS A 78 -12.61 -4.14 -15.91
C HIS A 78 -13.26 -2.83 -16.37
N ASN A 79 -13.36 -1.82 -15.49
CA ASN A 79 -14.09 -0.58 -15.79
C ASN A 79 -13.21 0.63 -16.18
N LEU A 80 -12.01 0.74 -15.60
CA LEU A 80 -11.16 1.96 -15.62
C LEU A 80 -9.74 1.72 -16.19
N THR A 81 -9.45 0.52 -16.70
CA THR A 81 -8.10 0.05 -17.08
C THR A 81 -7.18 -0.20 -15.87
N TRP A 82 -6.11 -0.99 -16.05
CA TRP A 82 -5.11 -1.27 -15.01
C TRP A 82 -4.46 -0.02 -14.40
N ARG A 83 -4.41 1.09 -15.16
CA ARG A 83 -3.90 2.38 -14.67
C ARG A 83 -4.76 2.95 -13.55
N GLY A 84 -6.06 2.65 -13.53
CA GLY A 84 -7.00 3.07 -12.48
C GLY A 84 -6.60 2.61 -11.09
N ILE A 85 -5.93 1.45 -10.97
CA ILE A 85 -5.43 0.93 -9.69
C ILE A 85 -4.47 1.93 -9.03
N PHE A 86 -3.61 2.56 -9.82
CA PHE A 86 -2.63 3.51 -9.31
C PHE A 86 -3.24 4.82 -8.83
N PHE A 87 -4.26 5.33 -9.53
CA PHE A 87 -4.97 6.53 -9.12
C PHE A 87 -5.79 6.29 -7.85
N ILE A 88 -6.43 5.13 -7.72
CA ILE A 88 -7.17 4.75 -6.52
C ILE A 88 -6.23 4.56 -5.33
N ASN A 89 -5.09 3.90 -5.52
CA ASN A 89 -4.07 3.78 -4.48
C ASN A 89 -3.54 5.15 -4.03
N ALA A 90 -3.38 6.10 -4.95
CA ALA A 90 -2.96 7.46 -4.60
C ALA A 90 -4.03 8.25 -3.82
N LEU A 91 -5.32 7.91 -3.97
CA LEU A 91 -6.41 8.53 -3.23
C LEU A 91 -6.58 7.92 -1.83
N LEU A 92 -6.31 6.62 -1.69
CA LEU A 92 -6.44 5.87 -0.44
C LEU A 92 -5.32 6.16 0.57
N GLU A 93 -4.15 6.58 0.10
CA GLU A 93 -2.95 6.88 0.90
C GLU A 93 -2.70 8.37 1.09
#